data_AF-A0A968BVG3-F1
#
_entry.id   AF-A0A968BVG3-F1
#
_cell.length_a   1.000
_cell.length_b   1.000
_cell.length_c   1.000
_cell.angle_alpha   90.00
_cell.angle_beta   90.00
_cell.angle_gamma   90.00
#
_symmetry.space_group_name_H-M   'P 1'
#
loop_
_entity.id
_entity.type
_entity.pdbx_description
1 polymer ?
#
loop_
_entity_poly.entity_id
_entity_poly.type
_entity_poly.pdbx_seq_one_letter_code
_entity_poly.pdbx_strand_id
1 'polypeptide(L)'
;MIDILPSVDTEIFTGRFGSGKSETAINYALSLAQQAPQRAEPRVHAGQQSARAILIDLDIVTPYFRSRETADRLLEQGVRVIAPSIIGQHLDTPAITPQI
;
A
#
# COMPACT_ATOMS: atom_id res chain seq x y z
N MET A 1 10.35 11.37 -20.49
CA MET A 1 10.13 10.67 -19.21
C MET A 1 9.67 11.75 -18.26
N ILE A 2 8.38 11.73 -17.93
CA ILE A 2 7.75 12.83 -17.23
C ILE A 2 8.06 12.65 -15.73
N ASP A 3 8.91 13.54 -15.21
CA ASP A 3 9.36 13.64 -13.82
C ASP A 3 8.45 14.67 -13.13
N ILE A 4 7.26 14.28 -12.65
CA ILE A 4 6.28 15.24 -12.08
C ILE A 4 6.26 15.29 -10.57
N LEU A 5 6.75 14.29 -9.85
CA LEU A 5 6.36 14.21 -8.44
C LEU A 5 7.57 14.44 -7.53
N PRO A 6 7.58 15.56 -6.76
CA PRO A 6 8.58 15.74 -5.71
C PRO A 6 8.54 14.54 -4.76
N SER A 7 9.57 14.37 -3.93
CA SER A 7 9.56 13.40 -2.84
C SER A 7 8.48 13.80 -1.81
N VAL A 8 7.24 13.40 -2.07
CA VAL A 8 6.13 13.52 -1.14
C VAL A 8 6.21 12.32 -0.20
N ASP A 9 6.01 12.57 1.10
CA ASP A 9 6.05 11.51 2.10
C ASP A 9 4.79 10.62 2.05
N THR A 10 3.71 11.09 1.38
CA THR A 10 2.42 10.39 1.29
C THR A 10 1.59 10.85 0.09
N GLU A 11 1.14 9.89 -0.74
CA GLU A 11 0.18 10.10 -1.83
C GLU A 11 -1.17 9.44 -1.55
N ILE A 12 -2.26 10.15 -1.88
CA ILE A 12 -3.64 9.67 -1.66
C ILE A 12 -4.37 9.51 -3.00
N PHE A 13 -4.87 8.30 -3.26
CA PHE A 13 -5.71 7.99 -4.42
C PHE A 13 -7.19 7.93 -4.01
N THR A 14 -8.00 8.85 -4.51
CA THR A 14 -9.45 8.96 -4.20
C THR A 14 -10.29 9.09 -5.48
N GLY A 15 -11.59 8.79 -5.40
CA GLY A 15 -12.47 8.68 -6.57
C GLY A 15 -13.56 7.62 -6.43
N ARG A 16 -14.49 7.59 -7.39
CA ARG A 16 -15.70 6.74 -7.36
C ARG A 16 -15.38 5.23 -7.44
N PHE A 17 -16.30 4.38 -7.00
CA PHE A 17 -16.20 2.93 -7.20
C PHE A 17 -15.93 2.59 -8.68
N GLY A 18 -15.01 1.64 -8.93
CA GLY A 18 -14.61 1.25 -10.28
C GLY A 18 -13.67 2.21 -11.01
N SER A 19 -13.21 3.32 -10.40
CA SER A 19 -12.31 4.29 -11.05
C SER A 19 -10.84 3.86 -11.11
N GLY A 20 -10.50 2.62 -10.74
CA GLY A 20 -9.13 2.10 -10.81
C GLY A 20 -8.19 2.48 -9.66
N LYS A 21 -8.66 3.10 -8.57
CA LYS A 21 -7.81 3.59 -7.46
C LYS A 21 -6.83 2.54 -6.93
N SER A 22 -7.32 1.34 -6.61
CA SER A 22 -6.50 0.28 -6.04
C SER A 22 -5.41 -0.17 -7.02
N GLU A 23 -5.74 -0.29 -8.29
CA GLU A 23 -4.78 -0.65 -9.35
C GLU A 23 -3.73 0.46 -9.56
N THR A 24 -4.16 1.73 -9.58
CA THR A 24 -3.25 2.86 -9.66
C THR A 24 -2.31 2.92 -8.45
N ALA A 25 -2.83 2.75 -7.22
CA ALA A 25 -2.04 2.78 -6.00
C ALA A 25 -1.00 1.63 -5.95
N ILE A 26 -1.38 0.42 -6.34
CA ILE A 26 -0.48 -0.73 -6.43
C ILE A 26 0.65 -0.48 -7.44
N ASN A 27 0.30 -0.07 -8.65
CA ASN A 27 1.28 0.18 -9.71
C ASN A 27 2.22 1.34 -9.36
N TYR A 28 1.69 2.37 -8.69
CA TYR A 28 2.49 3.48 -8.20
C TYR A 28 3.49 3.03 -7.14
N ALA A 29 3.05 2.29 -6.12
CA ALA A 29 3.93 1.76 -5.08
C ALA A 29 5.02 0.84 -5.64
N LEU A 30 4.69 0.01 -6.63
CA LEU A 30 5.68 -0.82 -7.33
C LEU A 30 6.71 0.02 -8.09
N SER A 31 6.26 1.06 -8.78
CA SER A 31 7.17 1.98 -9.49
C SER A 31 8.14 2.66 -8.51
N LEU A 32 7.63 3.12 -7.36
CA LEU A 32 8.47 3.70 -6.31
C LEU A 32 9.51 2.71 -5.77
N ALA A 33 9.12 1.46 -5.50
CA ALA A 33 10.04 0.43 -5.01
C ALA A 33 11.12 0.06 -6.03
N GLN A 34 10.80 0.11 -7.33
CA GLN A 34 11.74 -0.15 -8.44
C GLN A 34 12.70 1.01 -8.69
N GLN A 35 12.24 2.25 -8.56
CA GLN A 35 13.04 3.45 -8.79
C GLN A 35 13.99 3.77 -7.63
N ALA A 36 13.67 3.31 -6.42
CA ALA A 36 14.54 3.46 -5.26
C ALA A 36 15.92 2.79 -5.52
N PRO A 37 17.04 3.50 -5.30
CA PRO A 37 18.37 2.95 -5.52
C PRO A 37 18.54 1.62 -4.77
N GLN A 38 19.19 0.63 -5.39
CA GLN A 38 19.36 -0.69 -4.78
C GLN A 38 20.13 -0.68 -3.44
N ARG A 39 20.90 0.40 -3.18
CA ARG A 39 21.62 0.67 -1.93
C ARG A 39 20.95 1.73 -1.05
N ALA A 40 19.80 2.26 -1.45
CA ALA A 40 19.07 3.19 -0.59
C ALA A 40 18.61 2.41 0.64
N GLU A 41 18.89 2.97 1.81
CA GLU A 41 18.34 2.47 3.06
C GLU A 41 16.81 2.34 2.94
N PRO A 42 16.22 1.30 3.51
CA PRO A 42 14.77 1.13 3.55
C PRO A 42 14.12 2.40 4.09
N ARG A 43 13.22 2.99 3.30
CA ARG A 43 12.58 4.25 3.67
C ARG A 43 11.71 4.13 4.92
N VAL A 44 11.27 2.92 5.28
CA VAL A 44 10.39 2.73 6.42
C VAL A 44 10.78 1.53 7.30
N HIS A 45 10.86 1.79 8.60
CA HIS A 45 11.10 0.83 9.69
C HIS A 45 9.87 0.77 10.62
N ALA A 46 8.71 0.33 10.12
CA ALA A 46 7.50 0.19 10.94
C ALA A 46 7.39 -1.25 11.51
N GLY A 47 8.35 -1.72 12.31
CA GLY A 47 8.43 -3.12 12.77
C GLY A 47 9.48 -3.96 12.03
N GLN A 48 9.41 -5.31 12.10
CA GLN A 48 10.47 -6.23 11.60
C GLN A 48 10.60 -6.38 10.07
N GLN A 49 9.84 -5.62 9.27
CA GLN A 49 9.88 -5.75 7.80
C GLN A 49 10.29 -4.45 7.15
N SER A 50 11.39 -4.56 6.40
CA SER A 50 12.07 -3.51 5.66
C SER A 50 11.50 -3.40 4.25
N ALA A 51 11.08 -2.19 3.83
CA ALA A 51 10.49 -1.96 2.51
C ALA A 51 10.87 -0.59 1.95
N ARG A 52 10.79 -0.46 0.61
CA ARG A 52 11.10 0.77 -0.13
C ARG A 52 9.88 1.68 -0.29
N ALA A 53 8.69 1.09 -0.28
CA ALA A 53 7.41 1.79 -0.30
C ALA A 53 6.41 1.11 0.65
N ILE A 54 5.45 1.89 1.15
CA ILE A 54 4.30 1.39 1.90
C ILE A 54 3.03 1.70 1.10
N LEU A 55 2.19 0.68 0.93
CA LEU A 55 0.84 0.80 0.41
C LEU A 55 -0.14 0.67 1.58
N ILE A 56 -0.91 1.73 1.85
CA ILE A 56 -1.97 1.73 2.86
C ILE A 56 -3.32 1.51 2.17
N ASP A 57 -3.98 0.38 2.45
CA ASP A 57 -5.32 0.08 1.95
C ASP A 57 -6.37 0.48 2.99
N LEU A 58 -7.04 1.61 2.75
CA LEU A 58 -8.08 2.15 3.63
C LEU A 58 -9.49 1.60 3.33
N ASP A 59 -9.64 0.68 2.36
CA ASP A 59 -10.97 0.14 2.07
C ASP A 59 -11.40 -0.89 3.13
N ILE A 60 -12.32 -0.43 3.98
CA ILE A 60 -12.98 -1.17 5.06
C ILE A 60 -14.32 -1.79 4.62
N VAL A 61 -14.87 -1.38 3.46
CA VAL A 61 -16.22 -1.78 3.01
C VAL A 61 -16.16 -2.82 1.91
N THR A 62 -15.23 -2.69 0.97
CA THR A 62 -15.25 -3.49 -0.26
C THR A 62 -14.31 -4.70 -0.15
N PRO A 63 -14.81 -5.94 -0.18
CA PRO A 63 -13.98 -7.13 -0.19
C PRO A 63 -13.27 -7.39 -1.53
N TYR A 64 -13.48 -6.55 -2.54
CA TYR A 64 -13.03 -6.77 -3.91
C TYR A 64 -11.69 -6.10 -4.19
N PHE A 65 -10.78 -6.90 -4.73
CA PHE A 65 -9.38 -6.59 -5.01
C PHE A 65 -8.54 -6.41 -3.74
N ARG A 66 -8.28 -7.55 -3.09
CA ARG A 66 -7.42 -7.57 -1.91
C ARG A 66 -5.96 -7.36 -2.34
N SER A 67 -5.49 -6.13 -2.20
CA SER A 67 -4.06 -5.85 -1.97
C SER A 67 -3.46 -6.82 -0.92
N ARG A 68 -4.29 -7.29 0.02
CA ARG A 68 -4.00 -8.31 1.04
C ARG A 68 -3.66 -9.69 0.45
N GLU A 69 -4.29 -10.13 -0.64
CA GLU A 69 -3.98 -11.41 -1.31
C GLU A 69 -2.65 -11.34 -2.06
N THR A 70 -2.25 -10.14 -2.48
CA THR A 70 -0.99 -9.88 -3.15
C THR A 70 0.07 -9.33 -2.20
N ALA A 71 -0.20 -9.22 -0.90
CA ALA A 71 0.69 -8.58 0.06
C ALA A 71 2.07 -9.23 0.12
N ASP A 72 2.14 -10.56 0.13
CA ASP A 72 3.43 -11.29 0.13
C ASP A 72 4.20 -11.04 -1.17
N ARG A 73 3.52 -11.07 -2.32
CA ARG A 73 4.13 -10.79 -3.63
C ARG A 73 4.61 -9.33 -3.74
N LEU A 74 3.85 -8.40 -3.18
CA LEU A 74 4.22 -6.99 -3.11
C LEU A 74 5.42 -6.79 -2.20
N LEU A 75 5.50 -7.51 -1.08
CA LEU A 75 6.62 -7.46 -0.15
C LEU A 75 7.91 -7.99 -0.80
N GLU A 76 7.83 -9.09 -1.54
CA GLU A 76 8.95 -9.60 -2.36
C GLU A 76 9.46 -8.56 -3.37
N GLN A 77 8.57 -7.68 -3.84
CA GLN A 77 8.88 -6.57 -4.75
C GLN A 77 9.26 -5.27 -4.02
N GLY A 78 9.42 -5.31 -2.69
CA GLY A 78 9.85 -4.17 -1.87
C GLY A 78 8.72 -3.21 -1.46
N VAL A 79 7.46 -3.61 -1.64
CA VAL A 79 6.26 -2.85 -1.26
C VAL A 79 5.60 -3.52 -0.07
N ARG A 80 5.55 -2.84 1.07
CA ARG A 80 4.84 -3.35 2.24
C ARG A 80 3.39 -2.89 2.22
N VAL A 81 2.45 -3.82 2.38
CA VAL A 81 1.03 -3.50 2.51
C VAL A 81 0.65 -3.36 3.98
N ILE A 82 -0.01 -2.26 4.32
CA ILE A 82 -0.72 -2.08 5.59
C ILE A 82 -2.20 -1.99 5.26
N ALA A 83 -2.99 -2.88 5.83
CA ALA A 83 -4.43 -2.91 5.65
C ALA A 83 -5.10 -3.24 6.99
N PRO A 84 -6.35 -2.82 7.20
CA PRO A 84 -7.15 -3.28 8.34
C PRO A 84 -7.06 -4.79 8.50
N SER A 85 -6.76 -5.22 9.72
CA SER A 85 -6.62 -6.62 10.09
C SER A 85 -7.90 -7.39 9.76
N ILE A 86 -7.78 -8.64 9.30
CA ILE A 86 -8.90 -9.59 9.18
C ILE A 86 -9.32 -10.07 10.59
N ILE A 87 -9.51 -9.15 11.53
CA ILE A 87 -10.12 -9.48 12.82
C ILE A 87 -11.62 -9.52 12.56
N GLY A 88 -12.08 -10.71 12.19
CA GLY A 88 -13.48 -11.06 12.05
C GLY A 88 -14.02 -10.81 10.64
N GLN A 89 -14.16 -11.88 9.86
CA GLN A 89 -15.08 -11.92 8.70
C GLN A 89 -16.56 -11.64 9.09
N HIS A 90 -16.83 -11.31 10.35
CA HIS A 90 -18.13 -11.15 11.01
C HIS A 90 -18.16 -9.94 11.97
N LEU A 91 -17.18 -9.04 11.88
CA LEU A 91 -17.17 -7.83 12.71
C LEU A 91 -17.95 -6.73 11.96
N ASP A 92 -19.17 -6.43 12.39
CA ASP A 92 -20.02 -5.37 11.80
C ASP A 92 -19.48 -3.95 12.06
N THR A 93 -18.37 -3.83 12.78
CA THR A 93 -17.76 -2.54 13.12
C THR A 93 -16.57 -2.27 12.20
N PRO A 94 -16.58 -1.19 11.40
CA PRO A 94 -15.40 -0.78 10.65
C PRO A 94 -14.27 -0.43 11.62
N ALA A 95 -13.13 -1.11 11.49
CA ALA A 95 -11.97 -0.91 12.34
C ALA A 95 -10.72 -0.61 11.49
N ILE A 96 -9.91 0.33 11.97
CA ILE A 96 -8.61 0.67 11.40
C ILE A 96 -7.54 0.15 12.36
N THR A 97 -6.47 -0.41 11.80
CA THR A 97 -5.37 -0.97 12.59
C THR A 97 -4.40 0.15 13.03
N PRO A 98 -3.77 0.10 14.23
CA PRO A 98 -2.91 1.18 14.73
C PRO A 98 -1.67 1.53 13.89
N GLN A 99 -1.35 0.72 12.89
CA GLN A 99 -0.24 0.93 11.95
C GLN A 99 -0.58 1.93 10.82
N ILE A 100 -1.86 2.31 10.69
CA ILE A 100 -2.38 3.34 9.80
C ILE A 100 -2.50 4.63 10.61
#